data_AF-S3DG10-F1
#
_entry.id   AF-S3DG10-F1
#
_cell.length_a   1.000
_cell.length_b   1.000
_cell.length_c   1.000
_cell.angle_alpha   90.00
_cell.angle_beta   90.00
_cell.angle_gamma   90.00
#
_symmetry.space_group_name_H-M   'P 1'
#
loop_
_entity.id
_entity.type
_entity.pdbx_description
1 polymer ?
#
loop_
_entity_poly.entity_id
_entity_poly.type
_entity_poly.pdbx_seq_one_letter_code
_entity_poly.pdbx_strand_id
1 'polypeptide(L)'
;MRRDLTINAIAKNNIGTIIDPYNGQKDLDNRILRHVSDAFSEDPLRVLRVARFAAKLAYLGFKIEPKTIKIMTQISSSGELKQLTPERIWQEWHKSLKTNNPDVFLSVLYQCGALKEIIPELHSAFEFSKKQNSKIFPLIIAKQIALLSTSLSVRFAAQIQYLDNQINFKNHVRKQIIKKILNRIKAPNKFKELAVLVCEEYQYICQGNTLYASKILEILDRANVWRKPKRLQQLITCCQAIQQTAGMELQIKTHSYPQGEFFLSAYQAALSVNISTIIQNNMQGKEIKMKIKKLRINAINKYIKTDI
;
A
#
# COMPACT_ATOMS: atom_id res chain seq x y z
N MET A 1 3.31 31.22 16.43
CA MET A 1 2.34 30.84 15.37
C MET A 1 2.39 29.32 15.17
N ARG A 2 1.24 28.62 15.15
CA ARG A 2 1.17 27.14 15.15
C ARG A 2 1.01 26.51 13.76
N ARG A 3 1.73 26.99 12.74
CA ARG A 3 1.68 26.44 11.37
C ARG A 3 2.91 25.56 11.08
N ASP A 4 2.75 24.59 10.20
CA ASP A 4 3.81 23.60 9.92
C ASP A 4 4.86 24.09 8.94
N LEU A 5 4.47 24.70 7.82
CA LEU A 5 5.36 25.14 6.74
C LEU A 5 5.17 26.62 6.40
N THR A 6 6.23 27.30 5.98
CA THR A 6 6.22 28.71 5.55
C THR A 6 5.20 28.97 4.44
N ILE A 7 5.12 28.07 3.46
CA ILE A 7 4.15 28.15 2.36
C ILE A 7 2.68 28.06 2.83
N ASN A 8 2.43 27.53 4.03
CA ASN A 8 1.11 27.45 4.65
C ASN A 8 0.89 28.55 5.71
N ALA A 9 1.83 29.49 5.83
CA ALA A 9 1.85 30.60 6.77
C ALA A 9 1.60 31.96 6.09
N ILE A 10 1.19 31.95 4.82
CA ILE A 10 0.79 33.14 4.05
C ILE A 10 -0.71 33.41 4.29
N ALA A 11 -1.06 34.66 4.55
CA ALA A 11 -2.44 35.12 4.66
C ALA A 11 -2.74 36.22 3.63
N LYS A 12 -4.01 36.36 3.25
CA LYS A 12 -4.51 37.45 2.41
C LYS A 12 -5.63 38.14 3.16
N ASN A 13 -5.54 39.46 3.33
CA ASN A 13 -6.62 40.22 3.96
C ASN A 13 -7.78 40.48 2.98
N ASN A 14 -8.88 41.06 3.46
CA ASN A 14 -10.08 41.32 2.65
C ASN A 14 -9.85 42.32 1.50
N ILE A 15 -8.80 43.14 1.58
CA ILE A 15 -8.44 44.16 0.58
C ILE A 15 -7.45 43.57 -0.46
N GLY A 16 -6.98 42.35 -0.22
CA GLY A 16 -6.11 41.61 -1.11
C GLY A 16 -4.60 41.72 -0.83
N THR A 17 -4.20 42.44 0.21
CA THR A 17 -2.81 42.51 0.67
C THR A 17 -2.36 41.14 1.18
N ILE A 18 -1.19 40.70 0.72
CA ILE A 18 -0.56 39.46 1.17
C ILE A 18 0.27 39.76 2.43
N ILE A 19 0.06 38.96 3.47
CA ILE A 19 0.80 39.00 4.73
C ILE A 19 1.63 37.71 4.80
N ASP A 20 2.94 37.86 4.65
CA ASP A 20 3.89 36.74 4.59
C ASP A 20 5.08 36.95 5.54
N PRO A 21 4.90 36.68 6.85
CA PRO A 21 5.93 36.94 7.86
C PRO A 21 7.12 35.97 7.79
N TYR A 22 7.02 34.88 7.02
CA TYR A 22 8.04 33.82 6.98
C TYR A 22 8.63 33.60 5.59
N ASN A 23 8.40 34.52 4.65
CA ASN A 23 8.87 34.41 3.26
C ASN A 23 8.36 33.14 2.55
N GLY A 24 7.14 32.71 2.85
CA GLY A 24 6.47 31.58 2.20
C GLY A 24 6.30 31.77 0.69
N GLN A 25 6.13 33.01 0.19
CA GLN A 25 6.09 33.29 -1.25
C GLN A 25 7.43 32.94 -1.91
N LYS A 26 8.54 33.36 -1.29
CA LYS A 26 9.89 33.01 -1.77
C LYS A 26 10.13 31.51 -1.73
N ASP A 27 9.65 30.80 -0.70
CA ASP A 27 9.76 29.35 -0.65
C ASP A 27 8.85 28.66 -1.69
N LEU A 28 7.68 29.21 -2.02
CA LEU A 28 6.84 28.72 -3.12
C LEU A 28 7.56 28.85 -4.47
N ASP A 29 8.16 30.00 -4.76
CA ASP A 29 8.90 30.25 -6.00
C ASP A 29 10.10 29.31 -6.14
N ASN A 30 10.83 29.11 -5.04
CA ASN A 30 11.99 28.21 -4.99
C ASN A 30 11.62 26.73 -4.81
N ARG A 31 10.32 26.41 -4.66
CA ARG A 31 9.80 25.06 -4.43
C ARG A 31 10.43 24.39 -3.19
N ILE A 32 10.51 25.13 -2.09
CA ILE A 32 11.09 24.71 -0.82
C ILE A 32 9.99 24.45 0.21
N LEU A 33 10.09 23.32 0.91
CA LEU A 33 9.30 23.04 2.11
C LEU A 33 10.17 23.33 3.34
N ARG A 34 9.91 24.48 3.96
CA ARG A 34 10.62 25.00 5.13
C ARG A 34 9.67 25.07 6.34
N HIS A 35 10.13 24.63 7.50
CA HIS A 35 9.39 24.80 8.76
C HIS A 35 9.26 26.29 9.14
N VAL A 36 8.20 26.64 9.87
CA VAL A 36 7.90 28.05 10.19
C VAL A 36 8.83 28.63 11.26
N SER A 37 9.01 27.93 12.38
CA SER A 37 9.83 28.39 13.52
C SER A 37 10.13 27.24 14.47
N ASP A 38 10.88 27.51 15.55
CA ASP A 38 11.21 26.55 16.61
C ASP A 38 9.98 25.90 17.26
N ALA A 39 8.83 26.59 17.23
CA ALA A 39 7.55 26.04 17.65
C ALA A 39 7.13 24.79 16.85
N PHE A 40 7.81 24.46 15.73
CA PHE A 40 7.61 23.25 14.95
C PHE A 40 7.68 21.98 15.80
N SER A 41 8.60 21.93 16.77
CA SER A 41 8.77 20.79 17.67
C SER A 41 7.63 20.59 18.67
N GLU A 42 6.72 21.55 18.84
CA GLU A 42 5.57 21.42 19.77
C GLU A 42 4.53 20.36 19.34
N ASP A 43 4.50 19.97 18.06
CA ASP A 43 3.59 18.92 17.57
C ASP A 43 4.35 17.91 16.69
N PRO A 44 4.71 16.73 17.22
CA PRO A 44 5.44 15.70 16.48
C PRO A 44 4.71 15.22 15.22
N LEU A 45 3.39 15.44 15.10
CA LEU A 45 2.64 15.10 13.88
C LEU A 45 3.13 15.91 12.67
N ARG A 46 3.77 17.07 12.89
CA ARG A 46 4.30 17.89 11.79
C ARG A 46 5.35 17.17 10.96
N VAL A 47 6.09 16.21 11.53
CA VAL A 47 7.00 15.34 10.77
C VAL A 47 6.24 14.59 9.67
N LEU A 48 5.11 13.96 10.00
CA LEU A 48 4.28 13.23 9.03
C LEU A 48 3.58 14.19 8.05
N ARG A 49 3.17 15.37 8.51
CA ARG A 49 2.53 16.38 7.65
C ARG A 49 3.50 16.91 6.61
N VAL A 50 4.76 17.21 6.98
CA VAL A 50 5.80 17.64 6.05
C VAL A 50 6.10 16.53 5.04
N ALA A 51 6.25 15.28 5.49
CA ALA A 51 6.41 14.13 4.58
C ALA A 51 5.23 14.01 3.59
N ARG A 52 3.99 14.23 4.05
CA ARG A 52 2.80 14.24 3.19
C ARG A 52 2.83 15.39 2.20
N PHE A 53 3.22 16.59 2.62
CA PHE A 53 3.34 17.74 1.71
C PHE A 53 4.43 17.52 0.66
N ALA A 54 5.57 16.94 1.04
CA ALA A 54 6.60 16.53 0.09
C ALA A 54 6.04 15.55 -0.95
N ALA A 55 5.31 14.52 -0.52
CA ALA A 55 4.64 13.60 -1.43
C ALA A 55 3.58 14.26 -2.32
N LYS A 56 2.84 15.23 -1.79
CA LYS A 56 1.80 15.96 -2.53
C LYS A 56 2.41 16.86 -3.61
N LEU A 57 3.52 17.52 -3.32
CA LEU A 57 4.13 18.56 -4.17
C LEU A 57 5.35 18.07 -4.95
N ALA A 58 5.72 16.79 -4.80
CA ALA A 58 6.86 16.19 -5.49
C ALA A 58 6.81 16.36 -7.02
N TYR A 59 5.63 16.20 -7.63
CA TYR A 59 5.45 16.37 -9.08
C TYR A 59 5.72 17.80 -9.57
N LEU A 60 5.63 18.79 -8.68
CA LEU A 60 6.00 20.18 -8.97
C LEU A 60 7.48 20.46 -8.71
N GLY A 61 8.26 19.48 -8.25
CA GLY A 61 9.68 19.64 -7.94
C GLY A 61 9.98 20.22 -6.56
N PHE A 62 9.02 20.20 -5.63
CA PHE A 62 9.27 20.66 -4.25
C PHE A 62 10.26 19.76 -3.52
N LYS A 63 11.14 20.39 -2.73
CA LYS A 63 12.13 19.71 -1.88
C LYS A 63 12.05 20.23 -0.45
N ILE A 64 12.33 19.36 0.52
CA ILE A 64 12.41 19.78 1.93
C ILE A 64 13.77 20.43 2.16
N GLU A 65 13.78 21.57 2.84
CA GLU A 65 15.02 22.24 3.21
C GLU A 65 15.88 21.34 4.13
N PRO A 66 17.21 21.27 3.93
CA PRO A 66 18.10 20.48 4.80
C PRO A 66 17.97 20.77 6.31
N LYS A 67 17.79 22.04 6.71
CA LYS A 67 17.57 22.39 8.14
C LYS A 67 16.25 21.82 8.66
N THR A 68 15.20 21.84 7.85
CA THR A 68 13.90 21.26 8.19
C THR A 68 13.99 19.74 8.36
N ILE A 69 14.76 19.03 7.51
CA ILE A 69 15.04 17.60 7.71
C ILE A 69 15.77 17.36 9.04
N LYS A 70 16.79 18.16 9.38
CA LYS A 70 17.53 18.01 10.65
C LYS A 70 16.60 18.11 11.87
N ILE A 71 15.69 19.08 11.88
CA ILE A 71 14.70 19.22 12.97
C ILE A 71 13.75 18.02 13.01
N MET A 72 13.27 17.57 11.86
CA MET A 72 12.44 16.35 11.79
C MET A 72 13.19 15.12 12.33
N THR A 73 14.49 15.01 12.09
CA THR A 73 15.34 13.95 12.65
C THR A 73 15.47 14.07 14.16
N GLN A 74 15.68 15.27 14.70
CA GLN A 74 15.74 15.51 16.14
C GLN A 74 14.45 15.07 16.84
N ILE A 75 13.28 15.50 16.35
CA ILE A 75 11.96 15.09 16.87
C ILE A 75 11.76 13.57 16.77
N SER A 76 12.21 12.97 15.67
CA SER A 76 12.08 11.52 15.49
C SER A 76 12.96 10.75 16.50
N SER A 77 14.13 11.29 16.83
CA SER A 77 15.06 10.69 17.80
C SER A 77 14.72 10.97 19.27
N SER A 78 13.93 12.01 19.58
CA SER A 78 13.56 12.36 20.97
C SER A 78 12.54 11.40 21.58
N GLY A 79 11.89 10.55 20.77
CA GLY A 79 10.84 9.63 21.20
C GLY A 79 9.44 10.25 21.23
N GLU A 80 9.30 11.54 20.93
CA GLU A 80 8.01 12.25 20.88
C GLU A 80 7.01 11.64 19.90
N LEU A 81 7.48 11.04 18.81
CA LEU A 81 6.62 10.34 17.85
C LEU A 81 5.80 9.21 18.49
N LYS A 82 6.30 8.58 19.57
CA LYS A 82 5.58 7.52 20.31
C LYS A 82 4.34 8.03 21.05
N GLN A 83 4.30 9.32 21.35
CA GLN A 83 3.16 9.97 22.02
C GLN A 83 2.00 10.22 21.04
N LEU A 84 2.24 10.13 19.73
CA LEU A 84 1.18 10.26 18.73
C LEU A 84 0.22 9.08 18.79
N THR A 85 -1.07 9.37 18.89
CA THR A 85 -2.11 8.35 18.72
C THR A 85 -1.99 7.69 17.34
N PRO A 86 -2.13 6.36 17.23
CA PRO A 86 -2.11 5.64 15.95
C PRO A 86 -3.05 6.21 14.89
N GLU A 87 -4.22 6.72 15.29
CA GLU A 87 -5.21 7.33 14.39
C GLU A 87 -4.65 8.56 13.67
N ARG A 88 -3.88 9.41 14.35
CA ARG A 88 -3.24 10.60 13.75
C ARG A 88 -2.16 10.18 12.74
N ILE A 89 -1.39 9.14 13.07
CA ILE A 89 -0.40 8.54 12.16
C ILE A 89 -1.10 8.02 10.90
N TRP A 90 -2.16 7.23 11.09
CA TRP A 90 -2.95 6.68 10.00
C TRP A 90 -3.54 7.76 9.10
N GLN A 91 -4.08 8.84 9.65
CA GLN A 91 -4.66 9.91 8.86
C GLN A 91 -3.66 10.55 7.89
N GLU A 92 -2.41 10.78 8.33
CA GLU A 92 -1.39 11.37 7.46
C GLU A 92 -0.89 10.39 6.40
N TRP A 93 -0.72 9.11 6.74
CA TRP A 93 -0.41 8.07 5.75
C TRP A 93 -1.57 7.89 4.76
N HIS A 94 -2.81 7.82 5.23
CA HIS A 94 -3.99 7.68 4.37
C HIS A 94 -4.10 8.84 3.37
N LYS A 95 -3.76 10.06 3.78
CA LYS A 95 -3.70 11.21 2.85
C LYS A 95 -2.51 11.11 1.89
N SER A 96 -1.35 10.58 2.30
CA SER A 96 -0.21 10.38 1.41
C SER A 96 -0.49 9.34 0.31
N LEU A 97 -1.30 8.31 0.59
CA LEU A 97 -1.74 7.34 -0.43
C LEU A 97 -2.53 7.98 -1.59
N LYS A 98 -3.14 9.14 -1.38
CA LYS A 98 -3.90 9.87 -2.41
C LYS A 98 -3.00 10.62 -3.40
N THR A 99 -1.71 10.79 -3.11
CA THR A 99 -0.80 11.52 -3.99
C THR A 99 -0.30 10.63 -5.14
N ASN A 100 0.32 11.24 -6.16
CA ASN A 100 0.97 10.53 -7.26
C ASN A 100 2.39 10.03 -6.91
N ASN A 101 2.88 10.42 -5.74
CA ASN A 101 4.23 10.12 -5.25
C ASN A 101 4.19 9.65 -3.79
N PRO A 102 3.44 8.58 -3.44
CA PRO A 102 3.41 8.09 -2.06
C PRO A 102 4.75 7.48 -1.61
N ASP A 103 5.61 7.13 -2.56
CA ASP A 103 7.02 6.76 -2.32
C ASP A 103 7.78 7.88 -1.61
N VAL A 104 7.58 9.15 -1.99
CA VAL A 104 8.25 10.30 -1.36
C VAL A 104 7.86 10.41 0.13
N PHE A 105 6.62 10.09 0.49
CA PHE A 105 6.20 10.08 1.89
C PHE A 105 7.02 9.07 2.71
N LEU A 106 7.15 7.84 2.23
CA LEU A 106 7.93 6.80 2.90
C LEU A 106 9.44 7.14 2.92
N SER A 107 9.94 7.72 1.82
CA SER A 107 11.34 8.15 1.70
C SER A 107 11.69 9.21 2.74
N VAL A 108 10.84 10.22 2.92
CA VAL A 108 11.05 11.27 3.93
C VAL A 108 10.98 10.72 5.35
N LEU A 109 9.98 9.87 5.66
CA LEU A 109 9.89 9.23 6.98
C LEU A 109 11.11 8.36 7.29
N TYR A 110 11.66 7.68 6.28
CA TYR A 110 12.91 6.94 6.42
C TYR A 110 14.10 7.87 6.63
N GLN A 111 14.23 8.94 5.82
CA GLN A 111 15.34 9.89 5.88
C GLN A 111 15.44 10.59 7.24
N CYS A 112 14.30 10.98 7.84
CA CYS A 112 14.29 11.61 9.16
C CYS A 112 14.25 10.59 10.32
N GLY A 113 14.29 9.29 10.06
CA GLY A 113 14.27 8.24 11.08
C GLY A 113 12.88 7.96 11.69
N ALA A 114 11.85 8.74 11.36
CA ALA A 114 10.49 8.55 11.86
C ALA A 114 9.93 7.15 11.55
N LEU A 115 10.32 6.55 10.42
CA LEU A 115 9.85 5.23 10.03
C LEU A 115 10.24 4.14 11.03
N LYS A 116 11.42 4.26 11.66
CA LYS A 116 11.92 3.32 12.68
C LYS A 116 11.00 3.28 13.91
N GLU A 117 10.49 4.43 14.32
CA GLU A 117 9.60 4.57 15.47
C GLU A 117 8.16 4.15 15.14
N ILE A 118 7.68 4.48 13.94
CA ILE A 118 6.29 4.24 13.54
C ILE A 118 6.08 2.78 13.09
N ILE A 119 6.91 2.28 12.17
CA ILE A 119 6.87 0.91 11.65
C ILE A 119 8.30 0.36 11.52
N PRO A 120 8.90 -0.14 12.63
CA PRO A 120 10.26 -0.68 12.61
C PRO A 120 10.43 -1.81 11.59
N GLU A 121 9.39 -2.63 11.35
CA GLU A 121 9.48 -3.74 10.40
C GLU A 121 9.62 -3.26 8.95
N LEU A 122 9.00 -2.12 8.59
CA LEU A 122 9.18 -1.52 7.28
C LEU A 122 10.54 -0.80 7.21
N HIS A 123 10.99 -0.15 8.29
CA HIS A 123 12.33 0.43 8.36
C HIS A 123 13.43 -0.64 8.14
N SER A 124 13.33 -1.81 8.78
CA SER A 124 14.27 -2.92 8.55
C SER A 124 14.29 -3.38 7.09
N ALA A 125 13.14 -3.37 6.41
CA ALA A 125 13.06 -3.72 5.01
C ALA A 125 13.72 -2.67 4.09
N PHE A 126 13.69 -1.39 4.46
CA PHE A 126 14.46 -0.33 3.79
C PHE A 126 15.97 -0.55 3.96
N GLU A 127 16.41 -0.79 5.20
CA GLU A 127 17.83 -1.05 5.51
C GLU A 127 18.37 -2.26 4.74
N PHE A 128 17.59 -3.35 4.70
CA PHE A 128 17.94 -4.53 3.90
C PHE A 128 18.10 -4.20 2.41
N SER A 129 17.12 -3.49 1.83
CA SER A 129 17.14 -3.13 0.41
C SER A 129 18.35 -2.25 0.07
N LYS A 130 18.66 -1.28 0.95
CA LYS A 130 19.80 -0.38 0.80
C LYS A 130 21.14 -1.14 0.80
N LYS A 131 21.28 -2.16 1.66
CA LYS A 131 22.48 -3.03 1.71
C LYS A 131 22.66 -3.89 0.45
N GLN A 132 21.57 -4.35 -0.15
CA GLN A 132 21.64 -5.31 -1.26
C GLN A 132 21.96 -4.68 -2.62
N ASN A 133 21.39 -3.53 -3.00
CA ASN A 133 21.49 -3.06 -4.40
C ASN A 133 21.26 -1.55 -4.63
N SER A 134 21.51 -0.68 -3.65
CA SER A 134 21.26 0.79 -3.68
C SER A 134 19.79 1.22 -3.90
N LYS A 135 18.93 0.34 -4.42
CA LYS A 135 17.50 0.54 -4.69
C LYS A 135 16.67 0.11 -3.48
N ILE A 136 15.69 0.93 -3.10
CA ILE A 136 14.83 0.69 -1.94
C ILE A 136 13.49 0.13 -2.41
N PHE A 137 13.32 -1.19 -2.40
CA PHE A 137 12.13 -1.88 -2.94
C PHE A 137 10.79 -1.34 -2.44
N PRO A 138 10.60 -1.05 -1.13
CA PRO A 138 9.36 -0.43 -0.66
C PRO A 138 8.98 0.87 -1.38
N LEU A 139 9.96 1.69 -1.77
CA LEU A 139 9.72 2.93 -2.52
C LEU A 139 9.28 2.63 -3.96
N ILE A 140 9.92 1.67 -4.61
CA ILE A 140 9.58 1.26 -5.98
C ILE A 140 8.16 0.69 -6.00
N ILE A 141 7.80 -0.18 -5.03
CA ILE A 141 6.45 -0.75 -4.91
C ILE A 141 5.42 0.36 -4.68
N ALA A 142 5.72 1.32 -3.78
CA ALA A 142 4.85 2.45 -3.50
C ALA A 142 4.59 3.29 -4.76
N LYS A 143 5.62 3.52 -5.58
CA LYS A 143 5.49 4.23 -6.85
C LYS A 143 4.70 3.42 -7.88
N GLN A 144 5.04 2.14 -8.06
CA GLN A 144 4.40 1.25 -9.04
C GLN A 144 2.91 1.08 -8.77
N ILE A 145 2.51 0.81 -7.52
CA ILE A 145 1.09 0.63 -7.18
C ILE A 145 0.28 1.92 -7.36
N ALA A 146 0.92 3.09 -7.23
CA ALA A 146 0.26 4.36 -7.50
C ALA A 146 -0.04 4.58 -9.00
N LEU A 147 0.79 4.01 -9.88
CA LEU A 147 0.55 3.99 -11.33
C LEU A 147 -0.55 2.99 -11.71
N LEU A 148 -0.61 1.83 -11.04
CA LEU A 148 -1.54 0.75 -11.39
C LEU A 148 -2.96 0.91 -10.80
N SER A 149 -3.14 1.69 -9.73
CA SER A 149 -4.46 1.82 -9.09
C SER A 149 -4.67 3.18 -8.43
N THR A 150 -5.93 3.64 -8.41
CA THR A 150 -6.39 4.77 -7.58
C THR A 150 -6.99 4.31 -6.24
N SER A 151 -7.19 3.00 -6.06
CA SER A 151 -7.77 2.44 -4.83
C SER A 151 -6.77 2.53 -3.67
N LEU A 152 -7.09 3.33 -2.65
CA LEU A 152 -6.20 3.55 -1.51
C LEU A 152 -5.90 2.25 -0.74
N SER A 153 -6.88 1.34 -0.63
CA SER A 153 -6.66 0.06 0.04
C SER A 153 -5.69 -0.83 -0.74
N VAL A 154 -5.72 -0.78 -2.09
CA VAL A 154 -4.78 -1.49 -2.96
C VAL A 154 -3.38 -0.89 -2.82
N ARG A 155 -3.25 0.44 -2.90
CA ARG A 155 -1.98 1.16 -2.72
C ARG A 155 -1.32 0.81 -1.39
N PHE A 156 -2.08 0.91 -0.30
CA PHE A 156 -1.58 0.58 1.03
C PHE A 156 -1.22 -0.89 1.17
N ALA A 157 -2.10 -1.80 0.72
CA ALA A 157 -1.90 -3.23 0.86
C ALA A 157 -0.57 -3.67 0.22
N ALA A 158 -0.21 -3.14 -0.96
CA ALA A 158 1.05 -3.43 -1.62
C ALA A 158 2.27 -2.83 -0.90
N GLN A 159 2.20 -1.58 -0.44
CA GLN A 159 3.32 -0.88 0.22
C GLN A 159 3.88 -1.63 1.43
N ILE A 160 3.00 -2.31 2.19
CA ILE A 160 3.40 -3.01 3.40
C ILE A 160 3.77 -4.48 3.16
N GLN A 161 3.81 -4.97 1.91
CA GLN A 161 4.13 -6.38 1.65
C GLN A 161 5.63 -6.68 1.69
N TYR A 162 6.48 -5.70 1.41
CA TYR A 162 7.93 -5.92 1.42
C TYR A 162 8.44 -5.85 2.86
N LEU A 163 8.16 -6.91 3.61
CA LEU A 163 8.61 -7.11 4.98
C LEU A 163 9.56 -8.29 4.97
N ASP A 164 10.82 -7.93 4.98
CA ASP A 164 12.00 -8.76 5.21
C ASP A 164 12.14 -10.03 4.35
N ASN A 165 12.93 -9.91 3.27
CA ASN A 165 13.48 -11.05 2.53
C ASN A 165 14.71 -11.66 3.23
N GLN A 166 15.18 -11.14 4.39
CA GLN A 166 16.31 -11.74 5.12
C GLN A 166 15.97 -13.12 5.70
N ILE A 167 14.69 -13.41 5.85
CA ILE A 167 14.25 -14.64 6.49
C ILE A 167 13.22 -15.25 5.58
N ASN A 168 13.48 -16.47 5.16
CA ASN A 168 12.56 -17.32 4.40
C ASN A 168 11.38 -17.72 5.31
N PHE A 169 10.64 -16.73 5.79
CA PHE A 169 9.59 -16.91 6.76
C PHE A 169 8.46 -17.69 6.11
N LYS A 170 8.04 -18.78 6.79
CA LYS A 170 6.77 -19.43 6.48
C LYS A 170 5.66 -18.36 6.45
N ASN A 171 4.72 -18.46 5.51
CA ASN A 171 3.64 -17.47 5.30
C ASN A 171 2.91 -17.05 6.58
N HIS A 172 2.81 -17.94 7.57
CA HIS A 172 2.24 -17.65 8.88
C HIS A 172 2.97 -16.52 9.64
N VAL A 173 4.30 -16.49 9.64
CA VAL A 173 5.08 -15.47 10.34
C VAL A 173 4.90 -14.11 9.67
N ARG A 174 4.99 -14.06 8.34
CA ARG A 174 4.73 -12.84 7.56
C ARG A 174 3.35 -12.27 7.84
N LYS A 175 2.32 -13.14 7.89
CA LYS A 175 0.95 -12.76 8.25
C LYS A 175 0.86 -12.16 9.67
N GLN A 176 1.56 -12.73 10.64
CA GLN A 176 1.61 -12.19 12.01
C GLN A 176 2.25 -10.81 12.06
N ILE A 177 3.35 -10.60 11.33
CA ILE A 177 4.01 -9.31 11.23
C ILE A 177 3.08 -8.27 10.60
N ILE A 178 2.45 -8.59 9.46
CA ILE A 178 1.47 -7.72 8.79
C ILE A 178 0.34 -7.35 9.76
N LYS A 179 -0.23 -8.33 10.47
CA LYS A 179 -1.28 -8.07 11.47
C LYS A 179 -0.81 -7.16 12.60
N LYS A 180 0.43 -7.33 13.10
CA LYS A 180 1.03 -6.48 14.12
C LYS A 180 1.13 -5.03 13.64
N ILE A 181 1.63 -4.82 12.43
CA ILE A 181 1.71 -3.50 11.79
C ILE A 181 0.32 -2.86 11.68
N LEU A 182 -0.63 -3.59 11.10
CA LEU A 182 -2.01 -3.14 10.88
C LEU A 182 -2.72 -2.74 12.19
N ASN A 183 -2.44 -3.45 13.27
CA ASN A 183 -2.96 -3.13 14.60
C ASN A 183 -2.26 -1.91 15.20
N ARG A 184 -0.92 -1.83 15.08
CA ARG A 184 -0.12 -0.70 15.60
C ARG A 184 -0.59 0.63 15.03
N ILE A 185 -0.84 0.71 13.72
CA ILE A 185 -1.30 1.95 13.07
C ILE A 185 -2.83 2.09 13.07
N LYS A 186 -3.56 1.14 13.67
CA LYS A 186 -5.03 1.08 13.66
C LYS A 186 -5.65 1.28 12.26
N ALA A 187 -5.13 0.57 11.26
CA ALA A 187 -5.67 0.62 9.92
C ALA A 187 -7.17 0.20 9.90
N PRO A 188 -8.05 0.84 9.11
CA PRO A 188 -9.46 0.43 9.00
C PRO A 188 -9.60 -0.97 8.38
N ASN A 189 -10.69 -1.67 8.69
CA ASN A 189 -10.91 -3.07 8.30
C ASN A 189 -10.75 -3.31 6.78
N LYS A 190 -11.23 -2.39 5.94
CA LYS A 190 -11.07 -2.47 4.47
C LYS A 190 -9.59 -2.62 4.05
N PHE A 191 -8.68 -1.93 4.72
CA PHE A 191 -7.24 -1.97 4.44
C PHE A 191 -6.61 -3.23 5.03
N LYS A 192 -6.97 -3.57 6.27
CA LYS A 192 -6.49 -4.77 6.97
C LYS A 192 -6.80 -6.04 6.19
N GLU A 193 -8.05 -6.19 5.79
CA GLU A 193 -8.55 -7.35 5.08
C GLU A 193 -7.81 -7.60 3.76
N LEU A 194 -7.56 -6.54 2.97
CA LEU A 194 -6.86 -6.68 1.70
C LEU A 194 -5.37 -6.94 1.90
N ALA A 195 -4.72 -6.25 2.84
CA ALA A 195 -3.30 -6.46 3.13
C ALA A 195 -2.99 -7.89 3.60
N VAL A 196 -3.86 -8.46 4.44
CA VAL A 196 -3.73 -9.86 4.88
C VAL A 196 -3.95 -10.81 3.72
N LEU A 197 -4.98 -10.58 2.89
CA LEU A 197 -5.24 -11.43 1.71
C LEU A 197 -4.04 -11.43 0.75
N VAL A 198 -3.46 -10.26 0.45
CA VAL A 198 -2.28 -10.17 -0.41
C VAL A 198 -1.11 -10.94 0.20
N CYS A 199 -0.87 -10.80 1.51
CA CYS A 199 0.19 -11.54 2.20
C CYS A 199 0.02 -13.06 2.09
N GLU A 200 -1.21 -13.57 2.15
CA GLU A 200 -1.50 -15.00 2.13
C GLU A 200 -1.46 -15.59 0.72
N GLU A 201 -1.98 -14.87 -0.27
CA GLU A 201 -2.20 -15.41 -1.61
C GLU A 201 -1.09 -15.04 -2.60
N TYR A 202 -0.23 -14.06 -2.31
CA TYR A 202 0.76 -13.54 -3.26
C TYR A 202 1.56 -14.62 -3.97
N GLN A 203 2.13 -15.57 -3.22
CA GLN A 203 2.94 -16.66 -3.79
C GLN A 203 2.14 -17.57 -4.72
N TYR A 204 0.87 -17.82 -4.41
CA TYR A 204 -0.01 -18.63 -5.24
C TYR A 204 -0.44 -17.88 -6.51
N ILE A 205 -0.73 -16.58 -6.40
CA ILE A 205 -0.99 -15.77 -7.59
C ILE A 205 0.22 -15.80 -8.53
N CYS A 206 1.45 -15.67 -8.02
CA CYS A 206 2.67 -15.76 -8.83
C CYS A 206 2.88 -17.13 -9.51
N GLN A 207 2.34 -18.21 -8.92
CA GLN A 207 2.42 -19.57 -9.47
C GLN A 207 1.46 -19.79 -10.66
N GLY A 208 0.40 -18.97 -10.80
CA GLY A 208 -0.46 -18.95 -11.98
C GLY A 208 -0.98 -20.33 -12.39
N ASN A 209 -0.73 -20.70 -13.66
CA ASN A 209 -1.19 -21.93 -14.31
C ASN A 209 -0.53 -23.22 -13.79
N THR A 210 0.46 -23.14 -12.89
CA THR A 210 1.04 -24.33 -12.23
C THR A 210 0.14 -24.90 -11.12
N LEU A 211 -0.90 -24.17 -10.72
CA LEU A 211 -1.84 -24.59 -9.67
C LEU A 211 -2.95 -25.49 -10.21
N TYR A 212 -3.33 -26.47 -9.41
CA TYR A 212 -4.51 -27.30 -9.68
C TYR A 212 -5.82 -26.57 -9.34
N ALA A 213 -6.91 -26.92 -10.04
CA ALA A 213 -8.20 -26.22 -9.95
C ALA A 213 -8.79 -26.07 -8.55
N SER A 214 -8.65 -27.08 -7.68
CA SER A 214 -9.17 -26.99 -6.31
C SER A 214 -8.40 -26.00 -5.45
N LYS A 215 -7.11 -25.76 -5.71
CA LYS A 215 -6.34 -24.70 -5.05
C LYS A 215 -6.77 -23.32 -5.55
N ILE A 216 -6.96 -23.16 -6.85
CA ILE A 216 -7.47 -21.90 -7.44
C ILE A 216 -8.82 -21.55 -6.83
N LEU A 217 -9.75 -22.52 -6.74
CA LEU A 217 -11.04 -22.29 -6.11
C LEU A 217 -10.92 -21.90 -4.63
N GLU A 218 -10.00 -22.51 -3.89
CA GLU A 218 -9.73 -22.16 -2.48
C GLU A 218 -9.28 -20.69 -2.33
N ILE A 219 -8.44 -20.20 -3.24
CA ILE A 219 -7.98 -18.80 -3.29
C ILE A 219 -9.16 -17.87 -3.61
N LEU A 220 -9.99 -18.23 -4.60
CA LEU A 220 -11.19 -17.48 -4.95
C LEU A 220 -12.17 -17.38 -3.75
N ASP A 221 -12.38 -18.49 -3.04
CA ASP A 221 -13.20 -18.55 -1.83
C ASP A 221 -12.65 -17.64 -0.72
N ARG A 222 -11.34 -17.70 -0.43
CA ARG A 222 -10.69 -16.83 0.57
C ARG A 222 -10.71 -15.35 0.19
N ALA A 223 -10.57 -15.04 -1.10
CA ALA A 223 -10.74 -13.69 -1.62
C ALA A 223 -12.21 -13.21 -1.56
N ASN A 224 -13.15 -14.11 -1.26
CA ASN A 224 -14.60 -13.85 -1.13
C ASN A 224 -15.19 -13.22 -2.39
N VAL A 225 -14.73 -13.67 -3.55
CA VAL A 225 -15.07 -13.10 -4.87
C VAL A 225 -16.54 -13.27 -5.22
N TRP A 226 -17.21 -14.27 -4.66
CA TRP A 226 -18.64 -14.52 -4.88
C TRP A 226 -19.53 -13.42 -4.32
N ARG A 227 -19.08 -12.72 -3.26
CA ARG A 227 -19.79 -11.58 -2.65
C ARG A 227 -19.14 -10.25 -2.99
N LYS A 228 -17.82 -10.24 -3.19
CA LYS A 228 -17.01 -9.04 -3.47
C LYS A 228 -16.16 -9.27 -4.73
N PRO A 229 -16.75 -9.28 -5.94
CA PRO A 229 -16.06 -9.67 -7.18
C PRO A 229 -14.82 -8.80 -7.48
N LYS A 230 -14.88 -7.50 -7.15
CA LYS A 230 -13.75 -6.56 -7.30
C LYS A 230 -12.49 -6.97 -6.51
N ARG A 231 -12.60 -7.86 -5.53
CA ARG A 231 -11.49 -8.24 -4.64
C ARG A 231 -10.42 -9.06 -5.36
N LEU A 232 -10.80 -9.82 -6.38
CA LEU A 232 -9.83 -10.55 -7.21
C LEU A 232 -8.93 -9.56 -7.95
N GLN A 233 -9.51 -8.58 -8.64
CA GLN A 233 -8.75 -7.54 -9.33
C GLN A 233 -7.85 -6.76 -8.36
N GLN A 234 -8.34 -6.44 -7.16
CA GLN A 234 -7.54 -5.76 -6.14
C GLN A 234 -6.32 -6.58 -5.69
N LEU A 235 -6.50 -7.88 -5.47
CA LEU A 235 -5.42 -8.81 -5.14
C LEU A 235 -4.40 -8.89 -6.29
N ILE A 236 -4.88 -9.11 -7.52
CA ILE A 236 -4.05 -9.21 -8.73
C ILE A 236 -3.23 -7.94 -8.94
N THR A 237 -3.83 -6.75 -8.83
CA THR A 237 -3.11 -5.48 -8.99
C THR A 237 -2.00 -5.29 -7.93
N CYS A 238 -2.23 -5.72 -6.68
CA CYS A 238 -1.17 -5.74 -5.67
C CYS A 238 -0.03 -6.69 -6.07
N CYS A 239 -0.35 -7.93 -6.46
CA CYS A 239 0.63 -8.94 -6.88
C CYS A 239 1.45 -8.48 -8.09
N GLN A 240 0.79 -7.91 -9.09
CA GLN A 240 1.42 -7.33 -10.28
C GLN A 240 2.43 -6.25 -9.89
N ALA A 241 2.04 -5.31 -9.03
CA ALA A 241 2.96 -4.25 -8.60
C ALA A 241 4.21 -4.82 -7.92
N ILE A 242 4.02 -5.76 -6.99
CA ILE A 242 5.12 -6.38 -6.25
C ILE A 242 6.05 -7.16 -7.20
N GLN A 243 5.49 -7.96 -8.10
CA GLN A 243 6.27 -8.78 -9.03
C GLN A 243 7.02 -7.94 -10.07
N GLN A 244 6.40 -6.88 -10.61
CA GLN A 244 7.07 -5.96 -11.54
C GLN A 244 8.25 -5.24 -10.90
N THR A 245 8.23 -5.01 -9.57
CA THR A 245 9.39 -4.43 -8.87
C THR A 245 10.53 -5.41 -8.61
N ALA A 246 10.28 -6.73 -8.71
CA ALA A 246 11.32 -7.75 -8.53
C ALA A 246 12.37 -7.71 -9.65
N GLY A 247 11.98 -7.28 -10.86
CA GLY A 247 12.87 -7.06 -12.01
C GLY A 247 13.66 -5.74 -11.99
N MET A 248 13.62 -5.00 -10.87
CA MET A 248 14.47 -3.84 -10.57
C MET A 248 14.29 -2.57 -11.43
N GLU A 249 13.28 -2.47 -12.30
CA GLU A 249 12.95 -1.24 -13.04
C GLU A 249 11.49 -0.84 -12.88
N LEU A 250 11.22 0.47 -12.81
CA LEU A 250 9.85 1.01 -12.88
C LEU A 250 9.31 0.69 -14.28
N GLN A 251 8.50 -0.35 -14.38
CA GLN A 251 7.85 -0.68 -15.63
C GLN A 251 6.67 0.28 -15.83
N ILE A 252 6.91 1.36 -16.59
CA ILE A 252 5.90 2.39 -16.94
C ILE A 252 4.80 1.83 -17.86
N LYS A 253 4.95 0.62 -18.39
CA LYS A 253 3.92 -0.01 -19.20
C LYS A 253 3.13 -1.02 -18.38
N THR A 254 1.82 -0.95 -18.55
CA THR A 254 0.80 -1.99 -18.28
C THR A 254 1.18 -3.28 -19.01
N HIS A 255 2.31 -3.89 -18.65
CA HIS A 255 2.64 -5.21 -19.12
C HIS A 255 1.49 -6.12 -18.70
N SER A 256 1.08 -6.97 -19.64
CA SER A 256 0.21 -8.10 -19.33
C SER A 256 0.75 -8.79 -18.09
N TYR A 257 -0.16 -9.17 -17.20
CA TYR A 257 0.17 -9.96 -16.04
C TYR A 257 -0.50 -11.32 -16.25
N PRO A 258 0.15 -12.27 -16.95
CA PRO A 258 -0.50 -13.50 -17.41
C PRO A 258 -1.07 -14.31 -16.26
N GLN A 259 -0.39 -14.31 -15.11
CA GLN A 259 -0.91 -14.94 -13.89
C GLN A 259 -2.22 -14.31 -13.44
N GLY A 260 -2.33 -12.98 -13.49
CA GLY A 260 -3.56 -12.26 -13.19
C GLY A 260 -4.69 -12.58 -14.16
N GLU A 261 -4.40 -12.57 -15.47
CA GLU A 261 -5.35 -12.92 -16.53
C GLU A 261 -5.86 -14.35 -16.37
N PHE A 262 -4.97 -15.30 -16.09
CA PHE A 262 -5.30 -16.69 -15.78
C PHE A 262 -6.29 -16.80 -14.61
N PHE A 263 -6.03 -16.09 -13.50
CA PHE A 263 -6.94 -16.09 -12.35
C PHE A 263 -8.31 -15.45 -12.65
N LEU A 264 -8.35 -14.42 -13.49
CA LEU A 264 -9.61 -13.81 -13.94
C LEU A 264 -10.40 -14.80 -14.81
N SER A 265 -9.76 -15.46 -15.77
CA SER A 265 -10.39 -16.47 -16.63
C SER A 265 -10.87 -17.69 -15.84
N ALA A 266 -10.07 -18.19 -14.91
CA ALA A 266 -10.48 -19.27 -14.00
C ALA A 266 -11.68 -18.86 -13.14
N TYR A 267 -11.72 -17.61 -12.66
CA TYR A 267 -12.88 -17.07 -11.96
C TYR A 267 -14.12 -17.02 -12.84
N GLN A 268 -14.01 -16.56 -14.10
CA GLN A 268 -15.13 -16.55 -15.05
C GLN A 268 -15.64 -17.96 -15.35
N ALA A 269 -14.74 -18.93 -15.55
CA ALA A 269 -15.10 -20.34 -15.72
C ALA A 269 -15.86 -20.89 -14.50
N ALA A 270 -15.45 -20.54 -13.29
CA ALA A 270 -16.15 -20.96 -12.08
C ALA A 270 -17.49 -20.21 -11.87
N LEU A 271 -17.62 -18.98 -12.38
CA LEU A 271 -18.82 -18.17 -12.27
C LEU A 271 -19.92 -18.62 -13.24
N SER A 272 -19.55 -19.16 -14.41
CA SER A 272 -20.49 -19.66 -15.42
C SER A 272 -21.23 -20.94 -15.02
N VAL A 273 -20.84 -21.58 -13.91
CA VAL A 273 -21.55 -22.73 -13.36
C VAL A 273 -22.98 -22.32 -13.00
N ASN A 274 -23.95 -22.94 -13.65
CA ASN A 274 -25.36 -22.73 -13.33
C ASN A 274 -25.70 -23.35 -11.97
N ILE A 275 -26.02 -22.49 -10.99
CA ILE A 275 -26.36 -22.89 -9.61
C ILE A 275 -27.87 -23.10 -9.44
N SER A 276 -28.72 -22.54 -10.31
CA SER A 276 -30.18 -22.63 -10.16
C SER A 276 -30.72 -24.04 -10.36
N THR A 277 -30.09 -24.85 -11.21
CA THR A 277 -30.43 -26.28 -11.40
C THR A 277 -30.13 -27.14 -10.17
N ILE A 278 -29.27 -26.68 -9.26
CA ILE A 278 -28.91 -27.39 -8.03
C ILE A 278 -29.95 -27.16 -6.93
N ILE A 279 -30.54 -25.97 -6.87
CA ILE A 279 -31.49 -25.59 -5.81
C ILE A 279 -32.85 -26.29 -6.00
N GLN A 280 -33.21 -26.66 -7.23
CA GLN A 280 -34.48 -27.33 -7.56
C GLN A 280 -34.62 -28.77 -7.04
N ASN A 281 -33.57 -29.35 -6.42
CA ASN A 281 -33.47 -30.79 -6.17
C ASN A 281 -33.60 -31.21 -4.68
N ASN A 282 -34.32 -30.47 -3.83
CA ASN A 282 -34.54 -30.81 -2.40
C ASN A 282 -33.27 -31.09 -1.56
N MET A 283 -32.09 -30.66 -2.02
CA MET A 283 -30.81 -30.90 -1.34
C MET A 283 -30.64 -30.01 -0.10
N GLN A 284 -29.97 -30.52 0.94
CA GLN A 284 -29.66 -29.76 2.15
C GLN A 284 -28.42 -28.86 1.97
N GLY A 285 -28.31 -27.81 2.80
CA GLY A 285 -27.31 -26.73 2.61
C GLY A 285 -25.83 -27.14 2.55
N LYS A 286 -25.43 -28.26 3.18
CA LYS A 286 -24.04 -28.79 3.11
C LYS A 286 -23.77 -29.49 1.78
N GLU A 287 -24.74 -30.26 1.29
CA GLU A 287 -24.66 -30.98 0.01
C GLU A 287 -24.64 -30.02 -1.18
N ILE A 288 -25.45 -28.96 -1.11
CA ILE A 288 -25.46 -27.88 -2.11
C ILE A 288 -24.05 -27.26 -2.23
N LYS A 289 -23.41 -26.92 -1.10
CA LYS A 289 -22.06 -26.34 -1.10
C LYS A 289 -21.02 -27.29 -1.72
N MET A 290 -21.08 -28.58 -1.39
CA MET A 290 -20.16 -29.57 -1.97
C MET A 290 -20.36 -29.74 -3.47
N LYS A 291 -21.62 -29.77 -3.94
CA LYS A 291 -21.95 -29.90 -5.36
C LYS A 291 -21.50 -28.68 -6.16
N ILE A 292 -21.75 -27.47 -5.66
CA ILE A 292 -21.25 -26.21 -6.27
C ILE A 292 -19.72 -26.24 -6.35
N LYS A 293 -19.04 -26.63 -5.26
CA LYS A 293 -17.58 -26.74 -5.24
C LYS A 293 -17.06 -27.69 -6.33
N LYS A 294 -17.65 -28.88 -6.44
CA LYS A 294 -17.26 -29.89 -7.46
C LYS A 294 -17.46 -29.36 -8.88
N LEU A 295 -18.59 -28.71 -9.15
CA LEU A 295 -18.88 -28.15 -10.48
C LEU A 295 -17.92 -27.02 -10.86
N ARG A 296 -17.60 -26.12 -9.91
CA ARG A 296 -16.61 -25.06 -10.13
C ARG A 296 -15.22 -25.61 -10.39
N ILE A 297 -14.78 -26.62 -9.63
CA ILE A 297 -13.51 -27.31 -9.88
C ILE A 297 -13.48 -27.89 -11.30
N ASN A 298 -14.56 -28.54 -11.73
CA ASN A 298 -14.66 -29.10 -13.07
C ASN A 298 -14.60 -28.02 -14.16
N ALA A 299 -15.27 -26.89 -13.96
CA ALA A 299 -15.23 -25.77 -14.90
C ALA A 299 -13.82 -25.16 -15.01
N ILE A 300 -13.15 -24.95 -13.86
CA ILE A 300 -11.76 -24.48 -13.83
C ILE A 300 -10.82 -25.49 -14.51
N ASN A 301 -10.98 -26.80 -14.24
CA ASN A 301 -10.17 -27.84 -14.89
C ASN A 301 -10.34 -27.86 -16.42
N LYS A 302 -11.57 -27.66 -16.92
CA LYS A 302 -11.81 -27.55 -18.37
C LYS A 302 -11.04 -26.37 -18.95
N TYR A 303 -11.10 -25.20 -18.30
CA TYR A 303 -10.34 -24.02 -18.70
C TYR A 303 -8.83 -24.26 -18.70
N ILE A 304 -8.27 -24.83 -17.63
CA ILE A 304 -6.83 -25.13 -17.53
C ILE A 304 -6.36 -26.04 -18.68
N LYS A 305 -7.16 -27.05 -19.05
CA LYS A 305 -6.83 -27.98 -20.13
C LYS A 305 -6.91 -27.38 -21.54
N THR A 306 -7.67 -26.31 -21.73
CA THR A 306 -7.75 -25.59 -23.01
C THR A 306 -6.64 -24.55 -23.19
N ASP A 307 -5.94 -24.19 -22.12
CA ASP A 307 -4.89 -23.16 -22.09
C ASP A 307 -3.46 -23.74 -22.11
N ILE A 308 -3.34 -25.07 -22.20
CA ILE A 308 -2.09 -25.85 -22.35
C ILE A 308 -2.09 -26.47 -23.74
#